data_AF-A0A9E6E013-F1
#
_entry.id   AF-A0A9E6E013-F1
#
_cell.length_a   1.000
_cell.length_b   1.000
_cell.length_c   1.000
_cell.angle_alpha   90.00
_cell.angle_beta   90.00
_cell.angle_gamma   90.00
#
_symmetry.space_group_name_H-M   'P 1'
#
loop_
_entity.id
_entity.type
_entity.pdbx_description
1 polymer ?
#
loop_
_entity_poly.entity_id
_entity_poly.type
_entity_poly.pdbx_seq_one_letter_code
_entity_poly.pdbx_strand_id
1 'polypeptide(L)'
;MLKDLPLSQAHRDMEDKYRDQAFALAEKQLSWTQIQPKYLMLYMDTYSEQELKDIANFYQTPAGKKYLKHMPATLRQASAIVRQQMKTISGEFSLIVTEFRQQAGLTQANEAPHQH
;
A
#
# COMPACT_ATOMS: atom_id res chain seq x y z
N MET A 1 -0.71 -17.31 7.82
CA MET A 1 -2.08 -17.69 7.36
C MET A 1 -2.17 -19.21 7.38
N LEU A 2 -3.35 -19.85 7.39
CA LEU A 2 -3.49 -21.32 7.41
C LEU A 2 -2.65 -22.07 6.35
N LYS A 3 -2.26 -21.37 5.28
CA LYS A 3 -1.33 -21.80 4.21
C LYS A 3 0.10 -22.12 4.67
N ASP A 4 0.52 -21.64 5.84
CA ASP A 4 1.89 -21.78 6.35
C ASP A 4 2.03 -22.93 7.35
N LEU A 5 0.98 -23.72 7.56
CA LEU A 5 0.98 -24.88 8.45
C LEU A 5 1.38 -26.14 7.67
N PRO A 6 2.29 -26.98 8.19
CA PRO A 6 2.64 -28.24 7.55
C PRO A 6 1.48 -29.24 7.68
N LEU A 7 0.54 -29.18 6.75
CA LEU A 7 -0.64 -30.05 6.75
C LEU A 7 -0.29 -31.37 6.07
N SER A 8 -0.46 -32.48 6.80
CA SER A 8 -0.40 -33.82 6.21
C SER A 8 -1.62 -34.06 5.31
N GLN A 9 -1.52 -35.05 4.41
CA GLN A 9 -2.60 -35.46 3.50
C GLN A 9 -3.93 -35.74 4.24
N ALA A 10 -3.90 -36.10 5.53
CA ALA A 10 -5.05 -36.40 6.37
C ALA A 10 -5.77 -35.17 6.97
N HIS A 11 -5.23 -33.96 6.80
CA HIS A 11 -5.81 -32.73 7.36
C HIS A 11 -6.45 -31.81 6.32
N ARG A 12 -6.47 -32.18 5.03
CA ARG A 12 -7.07 -31.35 3.97
C ARG A 12 -8.56 -31.12 4.15
N ASP A 13 -9.33 -32.14 4.53
CA ASP A 13 -10.77 -31.98 4.78
C ASP A 13 -11.04 -31.02 5.95
N MET A 14 -10.14 -31.02 6.94
CA MET A 14 -10.19 -30.07 8.05
C MET A 14 -9.81 -28.66 7.59
N GLU A 15 -8.76 -28.51 6.77
CA GLU A 15 -8.36 -27.24 6.16
C GLU A 15 -9.49 -26.64 5.32
N ASP A 16 -10.11 -27.45 4.44
CA ASP A 16 -11.25 -27.06 3.61
C ASP A 16 -12.39 -26.52 4.47
N LYS A 17 -12.76 -27.26 5.54
CA LYS A 17 -13.81 -26.83 6.46
C LYS A 17 -13.51 -25.46 7.11
N TYR A 18 -12.30 -25.24 7.62
CA TYR A 18 -11.96 -23.97 8.27
C TYR A 18 -11.81 -22.82 7.27
N ARG A 19 -11.35 -23.11 6.04
CA ARG A 19 -11.34 -22.14 4.94
C ARG A 19 -12.76 -21.71 4.58
N ASP A 20 -13.68 -22.65 4.45
CA ASP A 20 -15.08 -22.37 4.13
C ASP A 20 -15.75 -21.58 5.25
N GLN A 21 -15.45 -21.89 6.52
CA GLN A 21 -15.87 -21.08 7.67
C GLN A 21 -15.34 -19.64 7.61
N ALA A 22 -14.07 -19.44 7.25
CA ALA A 22 -13.48 -18.12 7.10
C ALA A 22 -14.12 -17.33 5.94
N PHE A 23 -14.40 -17.98 4.82
CA PHE A 23 -15.11 -17.35 3.70
C PHE A 23 -16.55 -17.00 4.06
N ALA A 24 -17.28 -17.90 4.71
CA ALA A 24 -18.64 -17.63 5.18
C ALA A 24 -18.68 -16.44 6.16
N LEU A 25 -17.68 -16.34 7.04
CA LEU A 25 -17.52 -15.19 7.93
C LEU A 25 -17.24 -13.90 7.14
N ALA A 26 -16.32 -13.95 6.19
CA ALA A 26 -16.00 -12.81 5.33
C ALA A 26 -17.20 -12.36 4.52
N GLU A 27 -17.93 -13.27 3.88
CA GLU A 27 -19.17 -12.98 3.15
C GLU A 27 -20.23 -12.37 4.07
N LYS A 28 -20.41 -12.94 5.27
CA LYS A 28 -21.36 -12.40 6.26
C LYS A 28 -21.02 -10.99 6.70
N GLN A 29 -19.74 -10.62 6.80
CA GLN A 29 -19.32 -9.32 7.35
C GLN A 29 -19.01 -8.26 6.27
N LEU A 30 -18.57 -8.71 5.09
CA LEU A 30 -18.07 -7.87 3.99
C LEU A 30 -18.94 -7.97 2.75
N SER A 31 -20.08 -8.67 2.80
CA SER A 31 -21.06 -8.63 1.72
C SER A 31 -21.49 -7.19 1.46
N TRP A 32 -21.78 -6.89 0.19
CA TRP A 32 -22.24 -5.58 -0.24
C TRP A 32 -23.42 -5.08 0.60
N THR A 33 -24.38 -5.95 0.90
CA THR A 33 -25.54 -5.66 1.74
C THR A 33 -25.16 -5.12 3.13
N GLN A 34 -24.06 -5.58 3.72
CA GLN A 34 -23.60 -5.12 5.03
C GLN A 34 -22.77 -3.84 4.97
N ILE A 35 -21.97 -3.67 3.92
CA ILE A 35 -21.05 -2.54 3.81
C ILE A 35 -21.68 -1.32 3.15
N GLN A 36 -22.61 -1.50 2.22
CA GLN A 36 -23.21 -0.44 1.43
C GLN A 36 -23.81 0.69 2.27
N PRO A 37 -24.57 0.43 3.37
CA PRO A 37 -25.07 1.51 4.22
C PRO A 37 -23.96 2.33 4.88
N LYS A 38 -22.85 1.69 5.28
CA LYS A 38 -21.68 2.36 5.89
C LYS A 38 -20.96 3.25 4.88
N TYR A 39 -20.79 2.75 3.65
CA TYR A 39 -20.24 3.54 2.56
C TYR A 39 -21.14 4.72 2.21
N LEU A 40 -22.46 4.52 2.15
CA LEU A 40 -23.39 5.61 1.87
C LEU A 40 -23.27 6.72 2.93
N MET A 41 -23.29 6.36 4.21
CA MET A 41 -23.14 7.31 5.31
C MET A 41 -21.81 8.06 5.24
N LEU A 42 -20.69 7.34 5.03
CA LEU A 42 -19.38 7.96 4.84
C LEU A 42 -19.38 9.03 3.75
N TYR A 43 -19.94 8.72 2.57
CA TYR A 43 -19.95 9.65 1.45
C TYR A 43 -20.90 10.84 1.69
N MET A 44 -22.05 10.61 2.34
CA MET A 44 -22.98 11.68 2.71
C MET A 44 -22.43 12.60 3.80
N ASP A 45 -21.61 12.08 4.72
CA ASP A 45 -20.97 12.88 5.77
C ASP A 45 -19.75 13.66 5.25
N THR A 46 -19.12 13.19 4.18
CA THR A 46 -17.88 13.79 3.62
C THR A 46 -18.17 14.81 2.53
N TYR A 47 -19.21 14.60 1.72
CA TYR A 47 -19.49 15.39 0.53
C TYR A 47 -20.94 15.87 0.50
N SER A 48 -21.16 17.07 -0.03
CA SER A 48 -22.50 17.54 -0.35
C SER A 48 -23.10 16.76 -1.53
N GLU A 49 -24.42 16.83 -1.68
CA GLU A 49 -25.13 16.22 -2.81
C GLU A 49 -24.60 16.74 -4.17
N GLN A 50 -24.27 18.04 -4.26
CA GLN A 50 -23.76 18.63 -5.49
C GLN A 50 -22.38 18.08 -5.83
N GLU A 51 -21.48 17.98 -4.85
CA GLU A 51 -20.14 17.40 -5.06
C GLU A 51 -20.23 15.92 -5.46
N LEU A 52 -21.14 15.14 -4.86
CA LEU A 52 -21.37 13.75 -5.26
C LEU A 52 -21.86 13.65 -6.72
N LYS A 53 -22.75 14.55 -7.16
CA LYS A 53 -23.18 14.65 -8.56
C LYS A 53 -22.01 14.97 -9.49
N ASP A 54 -21.19 15.94 -9.11
CA ASP A 54 -20.04 16.36 -9.94
C ASP A 54 -18.98 15.26 -10.05
N ILE A 55 -18.69 14.56 -8.95
CA ILE A 55 -17.82 13.39 -8.92
C ILE A 55 -18.38 12.27 -9.82
N ALA A 56 -19.68 11.99 -9.72
CA ALA A 56 -20.35 10.98 -10.56
C ALA A 56 -20.26 11.35 -12.04
N ASN A 57 -20.54 12.60 -12.39
CA ASN A 57 -20.45 13.12 -13.75
C ASN A 57 -19.02 12.98 -14.30
N PHE A 58 -18.00 13.35 -13.52
CA PHE A 58 -16.61 13.18 -13.92
C PHE A 58 -16.28 11.71 -14.20
N TYR A 59 -16.61 10.79 -13.30
CA TYR A 59 -16.31 9.37 -13.47
C TYR A 59 -17.09 8.67 -14.57
N GLN A 60 -18.17 9.26 -15.07
CA GLN A 60 -18.87 8.77 -16.26
C GLN A 60 -18.13 9.10 -17.56
N THR A 61 -17.28 10.14 -17.59
CA THR A 61 -16.49 10.50 -18.77
C THR A 61 -15.45 9.44 -19.14
N PRO A 62 -14.99 9.37 -20.40
CA PRO A 62 -13.90 8.47 -20.79
C PRO A 62 -12.62 8.68 -19.97
N ALA A 63 -12.29 9.94 -19.67
CA ALA A 63 -11.13 10.31 -18.87
C ALA A 63 -11.29 9.87 -17.40
N GLY A 64 -12.46 10.10 -16.78
CA GLY A 64 -12.75 9.69 -15.41
C GLY A 64 -12.72 8.17 -15.22
N LYS A 65 -13.28 7.40 -16.17
CA LYS A 65 -13.17 5.93 -16.16
C LYS A 65 -11.72 5.46 -16.24
N LYS A 66 -10.93 6.09 -17.12
CA LYS A 66 -9.49 5.80 -17.23
C LYS A 66 -8.77 6.16 -15.92
N TYR A 67 -9.08 7.30 -15.33
CA TYR A 67 -8.51 7.72 -14.05
C TYR A 67 -8.78 6.69 -12.95
N LEU A 68 -10.04 6.26 -12.74
CA LEU A 68 -10.39 5.24 -11.74
C LEU A 68 -9.61 3.94 -11.93
N LYS A 69 -9.51 3.47 -13.17
CA LYS A 69 -8.78 2.24 -13.50
C LYS A 69 -7.29 2.35 -13.18
N HIS A 70 -6.69 3.52 -13.38
CA HIS A 70 -5.24 3.71 -13.29
C HIS A 70 -4.78 4.33 -11.98
N MET A 71 -5.65 4.94 -11.17
CA MET A 71 -5.29 5.65 -9.94
C MET A 71 -4.38 4.84 -9.01
N PRO A 72 -4.66 3.56 -8.67
CA PRO A 72 -3.75 2.80 -7.80
C PRO A 72 -2.38 2.57 -8.43
N ALA A 73 -2.32 2.35 -9.75
CA ALA A 73 -1.06 2.15 -10.47
C ALA A 73 -0.25 3.45 -10.54
N THR A 74 -0.91 4.57 -10.85
CA THR A 74 -0.29 5.90 -10.87
C THR A 74 0.30 6.26 -9.52
N LEU A 75 -0.43 6.04 -8.41
CA LEU A 75 0.09 6.27 -7.06
C LEU A 75 1.32 5.39 -6.75
N ARG A 76 1.28 4.10 -7.10
CA ARG A 76 2.45 3.21 -6.91
C ARG A 76 3.69 3.69 -7.68
N GLN A 77 3.49 4.14 -8.92
CA GLN A 77 4.55 4.67 -9.76
C GLN A 77 5.10 5.99 -9.21
N ALA A 78 4.24 6.90 -8.75
CA ALA A 78 4.65 8.13 -8.10
C ALA A 78 5.53 7.85 -6.86
N SER A 79 5.12 6.92 -5.99
CA SER A 79 5.93 6.53 -4.84
C SER A 79 7.27 5.88 -5.24
N ALA A 80 7.32 5.17 -6.38
CA ALA A 80 8.58 4.61 -6.89
C ALA A 80 9.56 5.71 -7.34
N ILE A 81 9.06 6.77 -7.97
CA ILE A 81 9.86 7.94 -8.36
C ILE A 81 10.48 8.59 -7.11
N VAL A 82 9.67 8.85 -6.08
CA VAL A 82 10.16 9.43 -4.81
C VAL A 82 11.23 8.56 -4.17
N ARG A 83 11.01 7.23 -4.10
CA ARG A 83 12.02 6.30 -3.56
C ARG A 83 13.33 6.34 -4.35
N GLN A 84 13.26 6.47 -5.67
CA GLN A 84 14.46 6.58 -6.49
C GLN A 84 15.21 7.89 -6.22
N GLN A 85 14.49 9.01 -6.11
CA GLN A 85 15.09 10.29 -5.78
C GLN A 85 15.77 10.28 -4.40
N MET A 86 15.13 9.65 -3.41
CA MET A 86 15.73 9.51 -2.08
C MET A 86 17.02 8.70 -2.10
N LYS A 87 17.12 7.65 -2.93
CA LYS A 87 18.38 6.91 -3.10
C LYS A 87 19.49 7.80 -3.67
N THR A 88 19.17 8.63 -4.66
CA THR A 88 20.13 9.60 -5.23
C THR A 88 20.60 10.58 -4.16
N ILE A 89 19.68 11.19 -3.41
CA ILE A 89 20.00 12.15 -2.34
C ILE A 89 20.90 11.50 -1.28
N SER A 90 20.59 10.27 -0.84
CA SER A 90 21.44 9.55 0.12
C SER A 90 22.86 9.33 -0.42
N GLY A 91 23.01 9.07 -1.72
CA GLY A 91 24.32 8.95 -2.38
C GLY A 91 25.09 10.26 -2.39
N GLU A 92 24.45 11.37 -2.78
CA GLU A 92 25.05 12.70 -2.78
C GLU A 92 25.46 13.14 -1.37
N PHE A 93 24.62 12.86 -0.37
CA PHE A 93 24.96 13.13 1.03
C PHE A 93 26.19 12.35 1.49
N SER A 94 26.32 11.08 1.09
CA SER A 94 27.51 10.27 1.37
C SER A 94 28.79 10.87 0.76
N LEU A 95 28.69 11.41 -0.46
CA LEU A 95 29.81 12.12 -1.11
C LEU A 95 30.18 13.39 -0.33
N ILE A 96 29.20 14.22 0.03
CA ILE A 96 29.42 15.44 0.82
C ILE A 96 30.14 15.12 2.15
N VAL A 97 29.67 14.09 2.86
CA VAL A 97 30.29 13.66 4.12
C VAL A 97 31.72 13.15 3.89
N THR A 98 31.96 12.42 2.81
CA THR A 98 33.29 11.91 2.45
C THR A 98 34.25 13.05 2.13
N GLU A 99 33.83 14.02 1.34
CA GLU A 99 34.62 15.21 0.99
C GLU A 99 34.96 16.04 2.24
N PHE A 100 33.98 16.27 3.12
CA PHE A 100 34.20 16.95 4.39
C PHE A 100 35.25 16.22 5.25
N ARG A 101 35.14 14.89 5.40
CA ARG A 101 36.11 14.08 6.17
C ARG A 101 37.53 14.20 5.62
N GLN A 102 37.68 14.16 4.29
CA GLN A 102 38.99 14.31 3.64
C GLN A 102 39.59 15.70 3.89
N GLN A 103 38.79 16.76 3.74
CA GLN A 103 39.26 18.14 3.96
C GLN A 103 39.58 18.42 5.43
N ALA A 104 38.84 17.81 6.37
CA ALA A 104 39.09 17.93 7.80
C ALA A 104 40.29 17.10 8.29
N GLY A 105 40.97 16.35 7.41
CA GLY A 105 42.07 15.46 7.81
C GLY A 105 41.63 14.27 8.66
N LEU A 106 40.33 13.93 8.65
CA LEU A 106 39.75 12.82 9.38
C LEU A 106 39.85 11.53 8.54
N THR A 107 41.07 11.06 8.28
CA THR A 107 41.29 9.74 7.66
C THR A 107 41.08 8.64 8.69
N GLN A 108 40.21 7.67 8.38
CA GLN A 108 39.72 6.59 9.26
C GLN A 108 40.71 6.15 10.35
N ALA A 109 40.42 6.50 11.60
CA ALA A 109 40.83 5.71 12.75
C ALA A 109 39.58 4.97 13.27
N ASN A 110 39.50 3.68 12.95
CA ASN A 110 38.57 2.67 13.49
C ASN A 110 37.06 3.02 13.51
N GLU A 111 36.34 2.66 12.45
CA GLU A 111 34.92 2.29 12.61
C GLU A 111 34.78 0.78 12.36
N ALA A 112 34.66 0.03 13.46
CA ALA A 112 34.19 -1.34 13.45
C ALA A 112 32.77 -1.42 12.84
N PRO A 113 32.38 -2.55 12.23
CA PRO A 113 31.14 -2.64 11.48
C PRO A 113 29.92 -2.56 12.42
N HIS A 114 29.17 -1.47 12.34
CA HIS A 114 27.85 -1.40 12.95
C HIS A 114 26.84 -2.20 12.11
N GLN A 115 26.63 -3.44 12.53
CA GLN A 115 25.38 -4.17 12.33
C GLN A 115 24.26 -3.42 13.06
N HIS A 116 23.10 -3.22 12.41
CA HIS A 116 21.75 -3.46 12.94
C HIS A 116 20.72 -3.32 11.81
#